data_AF-A0A2I0QCH4-F1
#
_entry.id   AF-A0A2I0QCH4-F1
#
_cell.length_a   1.000
_cell.length_b   1.000
_cell.length_c   1.000
_cell.angle_alpha   90.00
_cell.angle_beta   90.00
_cell.angle_gamma   90.00
#
_symmetry.space_group_name_H-M   'P 1'
#
loop_
_entity.id
_entity.type
_entity.pdbx_description
1 polymer ?
#
loop_
_entity_poly.entity_id
_entity_poly.type
_entity_poly.pdbx_seq_one_letter_code
_entity_poly.pdbx_strand_id
1 'polypeptide(L)'
;MKIQENQNIGELVAQDYHTASVFKKYKIDFCCNGNRTVADACEKGKIDSSKILSDLEGAMESNVSSIDFKSWPLDLLADYIEKKHHRYVEEKTLEIKPYLDKICKVHGEHHPELFKINEEFLECAGAFAAHMKKEELIIFPFIRKMVSSK
;
A
#
# COMPACT_ATOMS: atom_id res chain seq x y z
N MET A 1 -11.02 -17.34 11.54
CA MET A 1 -12.13 -17.16 10.58
C MET A 1 -11.76 -17.99 9.35
N LYS A 2 -12.63 -18.88 8.85
CA LYS A 2 -12.28 -19.69 7.67
C LYS A 2 -12.50 -18.89 6.41
N ILE A 3 -11.46 -18.78 5.58
CA ILE A 3 -11.55 -18.08 4.29
C ILE A 3 -12.22 -19.02 3.29
N GLN A 4 -13.13 -18.49 2.49
CA GLN A 4 -13.88 -19.25 1.50
C GLN A 4 -13.56 -18.79 0.08
N GLU A 5 -13.62 -19.70 -0.89
CA GLU A 5 -13.26 -19.41 -2.28
C GLU A 5 -14.18 -18.39 -2.97
N ASN A 6 -15.42 -18.24 -2.47
CA ASN A 6 -16.41 -17.30 -2.97
C ASN A 6 -16.20 -15.86 -2.47
N GLN A 7 -15.26 -15.64 -1.54
CA GLN A 7 -15.00 -14.31 -1.02
C GLN A 7 -14.25 -13.47 -2.04
N ASN A 8 -14.53 -12.17 -1.99
CA ASN A 8 -13.92 -11.18 -2.85
C ASN A 8 -12.47 -10.91 -2.43
N ILE A 9 -11.55 -10.89 -3.39
CA ILE A 9 -10.13 -10.68 -3.10
C ILE A 9 -9.89 -9.30 -2.48
N GLY A 10 -10.56 -8.27 -2.99
CA GLY A 10 -10.43 -6.91 -2.48
C GLY A 10 -10.94 -6.78 -1.05
N GLU A 11 -12.04 -7.47 -0.72
CA GLU A 11 -12.56 -7.50 0.64
C GLU A 11 -11.63 -8.24 1.60
N LEU A 12 -11.02 -9.36 1.17
CA LEU A 12 -10.04 -10.09 1.98
C LEU A 12 -8.81 -9.25 2.30
N VAL A 13 -8.28 -8.51 1.31
CA VAL A 13 -7.16 -7.58 1.52
C VAL A 13 -7.57 -6.40 2.40
N ALA A 14 -8.79 -5.90 2.24
CA ALA A 14 -9.31 -4.84 3.11
C ALA A 14 -9.53 -5.35 4.54
N GLN A 15 -9.88 -6.62 4.75
CA GLN A 15 -9.99 -7.28 6.07
C GLN A 15 -8.64 -7.48 6.71
N ASP A 16 -7.67 -7.99 5.96
CA ASP A 16 -6.31 -8.14 6.43
C ASP A 16 -5.32 -7.91 5.29
N TYR A 17 -4.59 -6.80 5.36
CA TYR A 17 -3.64 -6.40 4.33
C TYR A 17 -2.49 -7.41 4.16
N HIS A 18 -2.21 -8.30 5.13
CA HIS A 18 -1.20 -9.34 4.97
C HIS A 18 -1.59 -10.36 3.88
N THR A 19 -2.89 -10.55 3.64
CA THR A 19 -3.38 -11.38 2.54
C THR A 19 -2.93 -10.86 1.17
N ALA A 20 -2.64 -9.56 1.03
CA ALA A 20 -2.06 -8.97 -0.17
C ALA A 20 -0.72 -9.62 -0.56
N SER A 21 0.11 -9.93 0.44
CA SER A 21 1.41 -10.59 0.22
C SER A 21 1.21 -12.01 -0.31
N VAL A 22 0.17 -12.70 0.16
CA VAL A 22 -0.22 -14.03 -0.33
C VAL A 22 -0.71 -13.93 -1.78
N PHE A 23 -1.65 -13.04 -2.09
CA PHE A 23 -2.10 -12.85 -3.48
C PHE A 23 -0.96 -12.47 -4.43
N LYS A 24 -0.05 -11.60 -3.99
CA LYS A 24 1.16 -11.23 -4.75
C LYS A 24 2.07 -12.43 -5.03
N LYS A 25 2.29 -13.33 -4.04
CA LYS A 25 3.05 -14.59 -4.20
C LYS A 25 2.44 -15.47 -5.30
N TYR A 26 1.12 -15.49 -5.41
CA TYR A 26 0.38 -16.23 -6.43
C TYR A 26 0.13 -15.46 -7.73
N LYS A 27 0.72 -14.26 -7.90
CA LYS A 27 0.53 -13.37 -9.07
C LYS A 27 -0.94 -12.98 -9.30
N ILE A 28 -1.72 -12.93 -8.24
CA ILE A 28 -3.11 -12.47 -8.25
C ILE A 28 -3.10 -10.96 -8.00
N ASP A 29 -3.49 -10.19 -9.02
CA ASP A 29 -3.75 -8.76 -8.87
C ASP A 29 -5.01 -8.55 -8.03
N PHE A 30 -4.81 -8.05 -6.81
CA PHE A 30 -5.84 -7.69 -5.84
C PHE A 30 -6.16 -6.19 -5.86
N CYS A 31 -5.32 -5.36 -6.50
CA CYS A 31 -5.43 -3.91 -6.45
C CYS A 31 -6.37 -3.38 -7.54
N CYS A 32 -6.20 -3.81 -8.80
CA CYS A 32 -7.07 -3.37 -9.89
C CYS A 32 -8.25 -4.32 -10.12
N ASN A 33 -8.07 -5.61 -9.80
CA ASN A 33 -9.06 -6.66 -10.01
C ASN A 33 -9.51 -7.31 -8.69
N GLY A 34 -9.61 -6.50 -7.64
CA GLY A 34 -10.04 -6.98 -6.32
C GLY A 34 -11.46 -7.52 -6.32
N ASN A 35 -12.33 -7.05 -7.22
CA ASN A 35 -13.76 -7.38 -7.26
C ASN A 35 -14.11 -8.82 -7.71
N ARG A 36 -13.13 -9.67 -8.01
CA ARG A 36 -13.34 -11.09 -8.35
C ARG A 36 -13.17 -12.00 -7.14
N THR A 37 -13.72 -13.21 -7.21
CA THR A 37 -13.58 -14.19 -6.13
C THR A 37 -12.20 -14.86 -6.13
N VAL A 38 -11.82 -15.47 -5.01
CA VAL A 38 -10.61 -16.29 -4.92
C VAL A 38 -10.69 -17.46 -5.91
N ALA A 39 -11.86 -18.10 -6.05
CA ALA A 39 -12.11 -19.15 -7.02
C ALA A 39 -11.79 -18.70 -8.46
N ASP A 40 -12.34 -17.55 -8.88
CA ASP A 40 -12.14 -17.03 -10.24
C ASP A 40 -10.67 -16.70 -10.52
N ALA A 41 -9.95 -16.22 -9.52
CA ALA A 41 -8.53 -15.92 -9.65
C ALA A 41 -7.68 -17.21 -9.71
N CYS A 42 -8.04 -18.22 -8.93
CA CYS A 42 -7.39 -19.53 -8.95
C CYS A 42 -7.59 -20.26 -10.27
N GLU A 43 -8.80 -20.24 -10.83
CA GLU A 43 -9.12 -20.88 -12.11
C GLU A 43 -8.31 -20.25 -13.25
N LYS A 44 -8.30 -18.91 -13.34
CA LYS A 44 -7.53 -18.19 -14.35
C LYS A 44 -6.01 -18.39 -14.20
N GLY A 45 -5.53 -18.52 -12.97
CA GLY A 45 -4.12 -18.70 -12.66
C GLY A 45 -3.63 -20.15 -12.71
N LYS A 46 -4.54 -21.14 -12.87
CA LYS A 46 -4.26 -22.57 -12.65
C LYS A 46 -3.60 -22.83 -11.29
N ILE A 47 -4.12 -22.17 -10.25
CA ILE A 47 -3.61 -22.23 -8.88
C ILE A 47 -4.49 -23.18 -8.07
N ASP A 48 -3.87 -24.00 -7.23
CA ASP A 48 -4.58 -24.83 -6.26
C ASP A 48 -5.24 -23.94 -5.20
N SER A 49 -6.58 -23.94 -5.18
CA SER A 49 -7.39 -23.15 -4.27
C SER A 49 -7.18 -23.53 -2.80
N SER A 50 -6.94 -24.81 -2.51
CA SER A 50 -6.71 -25.28 -1.14
C SER A 50 -5.40 -24.71 -0.57
N LYS A 51 -4.39 -24.60 -1.42
CA LYS A 51 -3.07 -24.09 -1.01
C LYS A 51 -3.08 -22.60 -0.73
N ILE A 52 -3.75 -21.80 -1.55
CA ILE A 52 -3.86 -20.36 -1.31
C ILE A 52 -4.71 -20.07 -0.08
N LEU A 53 -5.80 -20.80 0.16
CA LEU A 53 -6.64 -20.63 1.35
C LEU A 53 -5.84 -20.87 2.63
N SER A 54 -5.04 -21.93 2.67
CA SER A 54 -4.15 -22.23 3.81
C SER A 54 -3.10 -21.12 4.04
N ASP A 55 -2.46 -20.64 2.97
CA ASP A 55 -1.50 -19.53 3.05
C ASP A 55 -2.18 -18.23 3.53
N LEU A 56 -3.43 -17.97 3.11
CA LEU A 56 -4.20 -16.80 3.53
C LEU A 56 -4.59 -16.89 5.01
N GLU A 57 -5.03 -18.06 5.49
CA GLU A 57 -5.35 -18.29 6.90
C GLU A 57 -4.11 -18.12 7.78
N GLY A 58 -2.97 -18.69 7.37
CA GLY A 58 -1.70 -18.54 8.08
C GLY A 58 -1.20 -17.10 8.16
N ALA A 59 -1.43 -16.30 7.10
CA ALA A 59 -1.10 -14.88 7.12
C ALA A 59 -1.93 -14.10 8.16
N MET A 60 -3.22 -14.43 8.29
CA MET A 60 -4.11 -13.77 9.26
C MET A 60 -3.80 -14.15 10.71
N GLU A 61 -3.42 -15.40 10.96
CA GLU A 61 -3.14 -15.92 12.32
C GLU A 61 -1.83 -15.40 12.93
N SER A 62 -0.91 -14.87 12.13
CA SER A 62 0.41 -14.39 12.58
C SER A 62 0.38 -13.11 13.46
N ASN A 63 -0.80 -12.66 13.90
CA ASN A 63 -0.98 -11.38 14.56
C ASN A 63 -0.83 -11.42 16.09
N VAL A 64 0.19 -10.69 16.56
CA VAL A 64 0.23 -10.06 17.89
C VAL A 64 0.10 -8.54 17.64
N SER A 65 -1.10 -7.98 17.84
CA SER A 65 -1.41 -6.52 17.87
C SER A 65 -1.46 -5.72 16.54
N SER A 66 -2.41 -6.02 15.65
CA SER A 66 -2.81 -5.07 14.60
C SER A 66 -3.86 -4.07 15.12
N ILE A 67 -3.70 -2.79 14.78
CA ILE A 67 -4.70 -1.75 15.07
C ILE A 67 -5.88 -1.94 14.10
N ASP A 68 -7.10 -2.01 14.62
CA ASP A 68 -8.30 -2.08 13.79
C ASP A 68 -8.67 -0.70 13.24
N PHE A 69 -8.08 -0.35 12.09
CA PHE A 69 -8.38 0.90 11.40
C PHE A 69 -9.82 0.98 10.86
N LYS A 70 -10.55 -0.14 10.75
CA LYS A 70 -11.92 -0.13 10.19
C LYS A 70 -12.93 0.50 11.11
N SER A 71 -12.71 0.38 12.41
CA SER A 71 -13.57 1.00 13.42
C SER A 71 -13.28 2.49 13.62
N TRP A 72 -12.27 3.05 12.95
CA TRP A 72 -11.88 4.43 13.15
C TRP A 72 -12.86 5.39 12.46
N PRO A 73 -13.22 6.50 13.12
CA PRO A 73 -13.83 7.64 12.46
C PRO A 73 -13.00 8.12 11.27
N LEU A 74 -13.64 8.48 10.16
CA LEU A 74 -12.93 8.83 8.92
C LEU A 74 -12.06 10.07 9.05
N ASP A 75 -12.45 11.01 9.90
CA ASP A 75 -11.67 12.20 10.27
C ASP A 75 -10.41 11.82 11.06
N LEU A 76 -10.52 10.90 12.01
CA LEU A 76 -9.36 10.36 12.74
C LEU A 76 -8.42 9.59 11.81
N LEU A 77 -8.96 8.79 10.89
CA LEU A 77 -8.17 8.05 9.90
C LEU A 77 -7.41 9.00 8.96
N ALA A 78 -8.07 10.05 8.46
CA ALA A 78 -7.43 11.07 7.63
C ALA A 78 -6.29 11.77 8.38
N ASP A 79 -6.52 12.14 9.64
CA ASP A 79 -5.50 12.74 10.51
C ASP A 79 -4.30 11.82 10.74
N TYR A 80 -4.55 10.53 10.92
CA TYR A 80 -3.49 9.54 11.10
C TYR A 80 -2.66 9.36 9.84
N ILE A 81 -3.31 9.23 8.68
CA ILE A 81 -2.61 9.09 7.39
C ILE A 81 -1.69 10.29 7.15
N GLU A 82 -2.21 11.50 7.34
CA GLU A 82 -1.44 12.74 7.21
C GLU A 82 -0.27 12.79 8.20
N LYS A 83 -0.53 12.57 9.50
CA LYS A 83 0.49 12.74 10.56
C LYS A 83 1.52 11.61 10.60
N LYS A 84 1.14 10.39 10.25
CA LYS A 84 2.00 9.21 10.36
C LYS A 84 2.68 8.86 9.03
N HIS A 85 1.94 8.86 7.94
CA HIS A 85 2.44 8.39 6.64
C HIS A 85 2.97 9.52 5.78
N HIS A 86 2.21 10.60 5.58
CA HIS A 86 2.66 11.69 4.68
C HIS A 86 3.91 12.38 5.21
N ARG A 87 3.92 12.71 6.51
CA ARG A 87 5.11 13.29 7.17
C ARG A 87 6.33 12.37 7.08
N TYR A 88 6.14 11.06 7.23
CA TYR A 88 7.24 10.11 7.08
C TYR A 88 7.82 10.13 5.66
N VAL A 89 6.96 10.10 4.64
CA VAL A 89 7.40 10.14 3.23
C VAL A 89 8.12 11.44 2.93
N GLU A 90 7.60 12.59 3.37
CA GLU A 90 8.22 13.90 3.19
C GLU A 90 9.60 13.95 3.88
N GLU A 91 9.67 13.58 5.17
CA GLU A 91 10.92 13.58 5.95
C GLU A 91 11.98 12.68 5.29
N LYS A 92 11.63 11.45 4.94
CA LYS A 92 12.58 10.51 4.32
C LYS A 92 12.99 10.92 2.92
N THR A 93 12.10 11.54 2.17
CA THR A 93 12.47 12.09 0.85
C THR A 93 13.53 13.19 1.00
N LEU A 94 13.34 14.12 1.95
CA LEU A 94 14.29 15.21 2.22
C LEU A 94 15.63 14.69 2.76
N GLU A 95 15.61 13.62 3.55
CA GLU A 95 16.81 12.96 4.06
C GLU A 95 17.58 12.23 2.95
N ILE A 96 16.90 11.45 2.12
CA ILE A 96 17.54 10.57 1.11
C ILE A 96 18.13 11.36 -0.06
N LYS A 97 17.43 12.40 -0.53
CA LYS A 97 17.83 13.19 -1.70
C LYS A 97 19.31 13.64 -1.68
N PRO A 98 19.82 14.32 -0.63
CA PRO A 98 21.22 14.75 -0.61
C PRO A 98 22.22 13.59 -0.60
N TYR A 99 21.87 12.43 -0.04
CA TYR A 99 22.73 11.25 -0.09
C TYR A 99 22.79 10.65 -1.50
N LEU A 100 21.65 10.65 -2.20
CA LEU A 100 21.58 10.17 -3.58
C LEU A 100 22.32 11.10 -4.55
N ASP A 101 22.23 12.41 -4.36
CA ASP A 101 23.03 13.38 -5.10
C ASP A 101 24.53 13.19 -4.82
N LYS A 102 24.90 12.94 -3.56
CA LYS A 102 26.30 12.71 -3.15
C LYS A 102 26.87 11.43 -3.78
N ILE A 103 26.14 10.32 -3.76
CA ILE A 103 26.63 9.06 -4.31
C ILE A 103 26.79 9.15 -5.84
N CYS A 104 25.84 9.81 -6.53
CA CYS A 104 25.97 10.10 -7.96
C CYS A 104 27.21 10.95 -8.25
N LYS A 105 27.49 11.97 -7.45
CA LYS A 105 28.66 12.83 -7.63
C LYS A 105 29.99 12.09 -7.44
N VAL A 106 30.08 11.20 -6.44
CA VAL A 106 31.35 10.52 -6.10
C VAL A 106 31.58 9.28 -6.96
N HIS A 107 30.52 8.54 -7.30
CA HIS A 107 30.64 7.23 -7.94
C HIS A 107 29.99 7.15 -9.31
N GLY A 108 29.22 8.15 -9.76
CA GLY A 108 28.42 8.08 -10.97
C GLY A 108 29.21 7.90 -12.27
N GLU A 109 30.47 8.36 -12.33
CA GLU A 109 31.31 8.10 -13.51
C GLU A 109 31.63 6.61 -13.68
N HIS A 110 31.84 5.89 -12.57
CA HIS A 110 32.12 4.44 -12.59
C HIS A 110 30.84 3.61 -12.50
N HIS A 111 29.74 4.21 -12.05
CA HIS A 111 28.43 3.60 -11.82
C HIS A 111 27.32 4.48 -12.42
N PRO A 112 27.21 4.55 -13.77
CA PRO A 112 26.24 5.41 -14.43
C PRO A 112 24.78 5.05 -14.14
N GLU A 113 24.50 3.82 -13.70
CA GLU A 113 23.18 3.39 -13.21
C GLU A 113 22.66 4.24 -12.05
N LEU A 114 23.56 4.84 -11.26
CA LEU A 114 23.18 5.72 -10.14
C LEU A 114 22.41 6.95 -10.61
N PHE A 115 22.73 7.49 -11.78
CA PHE A 115 22.00 8.63 -12.33
C PHE A 115 20.54 8.27 -12.64
N LYS A 116 20.31 7.06 -13.18
CA LYS A 116 18.96 6.58 -13.47
C LYS A 116 18.19 6.32 -12.17
N ILE A 117 18.83 5.75 -11.16
CA ILE A 117 18.22 5.58 -9.83
C ILE A 117 17.84 6.94 -9.23
N ASN A 118 18.70 7.96 -9.35
CA ASN A 118 18.41 9.30 -8.87
C ASN A 118 17.22 9.94 -9.58
N GLU A 119 17.17 9.83 -10.91
CA GLU A 119 16.04 10.31 -11.72
C GLU A 119 14.73 9.66 -11.29
N GLU A 120 14.66 8.33 -11.28
CA GLU A 120 13.45 7.57 -10.90
C GLU A 120 13.00 7.87 -9.47
N PHE A 121 13.95 8.02 -8.54
CA PHE A 121 13.64 8.41 -7.17
C PHE A 121 13.02 9.81 -7.10
N LEU A 122 13.59 10.79 -7.80
CA LEU A 122 13.09 12.17 -7.81
C LEU A 122 11.72 12.29 -8.48
N GLU A 123 11.49 11.56 -9.56
CA GLU A 123 10.18 11.50 -10.22
C GLU A 123 9.12 10.89 -9.29
N CYS A 124 9.43 9.76 -8.67
CA CYS A 124 8.55 9.09 -7.71
C CYS A 124 8.24 10.00 -6.50
N ALA A 125 9.26 10.63 -5.93
CA ALA A 125 9.12 11.58 -4.83
C ALA A 125 8.23 12.78 -5.20
N GLY A 126 8.40 13.34 -6.41
CA GLY A 126 7.56 14.41 -6.93
C GLY A 126 6.10 13.99 -7.11
N ALA A 127 5.87 12.80 -7.65
CA ALA A 127 4.52 12.24 -7.82
C ALA A 127 3.82 12.02 -6.47
N PHE A 128 4.52 11.44 -5.49
CA PHE A 128 4.00 11.29 -4.13
C PHE A 128 3.68 12.64 -3.48
N ALA A 129 4.57 13.62 -3.57
CA ALA A 129 4.34 14.95 -3.01
C ALA A 129 3.07 15.61 -3.58
N ALA A 130 2.88 15.55 -4.91
CA ALA A 130 1.68 16.07 -5.55
C ALA A 130 0.41 15.31 -5.12
N HIS A 131 0.47 13.99 -5.03
CA HIS A 131 -0.64 13.15 -4.58
C HIS A 131 -1.07 13.48 -3.14
N MET A 132 -0.13 13.46 -2.21
CA MET A 132 -0.37 13.74 -0.79
C MET A 132 -0.92 15.16 -0.58
N LYS A 133 -0.42 16.16 -1.33
CA LYS A 133 -0.97 17.52 -1.25
C LYS A 133 -2.40 17.63 -1.76
N LYS A 134 -2.78 16.86 -2.78
CA LYS A 134 -4.18 16.78 -3.23
C LYS A 134 -5.06 16.21 -2.12
N GLU A 135 -4.59 15.19 -1.43
CA GLU A 135 -5.33 14.60 -0.30
C GLU A 135 -5.47 15.60 0.86
N GLU A 136 -4.37 16.20 1.31
CA GLU A 136 -4.31 17.15 2.42
C GLU A 136 -5.14 18.42 2.20
N LEU A 137 -5.14 18.96 0.98
CA LEU A 137 -5.76 20.25 0.68
C LEU A 137 -7.21 20.13 0.21
N ILE A 138 -7.62 18.96 -0.31
CA ILE A 138 -8.94 18.80 -0.94
C ILE A 138 -9.71 17.64 -0.30
N ILE A 139 -9.15 16.42 -0.32
CA ILE A 139 -9.90 15.20 0.02
C ILE A 139 -10.12 15.08 1.53
N PHE A 140 -9.08 15.20 2.34
CA PHE A 140 -9.19 15.09 3.80
C PHE A 140 -10.04 16.21 4.41
N PRO A 141 -9.92 17.49 4.00
CA PRO A 141 -10.85 18.54 4.44
C PRO A 141 -12.31 18.22 4.09
N PHE A 142 -12.58 17.68 2.91
CA PHE A 142 -13.92 17.28 2.50
C PHE A 142 -14.47 16.13 3.37
N ILE A 143 -13.65 15.10 3.66
CA ILE A 143 -14.01 13.99 4.55
C ILE A 143 -14.35 14.51 5.95
N ARG A 144 -13.49 15.36 6.53
CA ARG A 144 -13.72 15.96 7.86
C ARG A 144 -15.03 16.75 7.90
N LYS A 145 -15.31 17.55 6.85
CA LYS A 145 -16.57 18.29 6.74
C LYS A 145 -17.79 17.35 6.69
N MET A 146 -17.70 16.26 5.92
CA MET A 146 -18.76 15.25 5.82
C MET A 146 -19.07 14.60 7.18
N VAL A 147 -18.05 14.27 7.97
CA VAL A 147 -18.22 13.72 9.31
C VAL A 147 -18.88 14.75 10.24
N SER A 148 -18.42 16.00 10.22
CA SER A 148 -18.96 17.08 11.08
C SER A 148 -20.39 17.55 10.74
N SER A 149 -20.88 17.21 9.54
CA SER A 149 -22.22 17.61 9.07
C SER A 149 -23.30 16.55 9.35
N LYS A 150 -22.94 15.46 10.02
CA LYS A 150 -23.88 14.45 10.54
C LYS A 150 -24.34 14.84 11.94
#